data_AF-A0A925Z574-F1
#
_entry.id   AF-A0A925Z574-F1
#
_cell.length_a   1.000
_cell.length_b   1.000
_cell.length_c   1.000
_cell.angle_alpha   90.00
_cell.angle_beta   90.00
_cell.angle_gamma   90.00
#
_symmetry.space_group_name_H-M   'P 1'
#
loop_
_entity.id
_entity.type
_entity.pdbx_description
1 polymer ?
#
loop_
_entity_poly.entity_id
_entity_poly.type
_entity_poly.pdbx_seq_one_letter_code
_entity_poly.pdbx_strand_id
1 'polypeptide(L)'
;MKRIALSGLLLLAAVTTYSQSFTLGIKTGLNLATLKGNAGDESNRLGYQAGGWARIGGAGFYVQPEVYVGSKGGEFGSIRQNGTTYQGDGKVNFTTLDIPLLIGKKFGFDKLNFRLMSGPMISFVLNQSSKENYAVATDFDNYKNQTISLQSGAGVDLGNLSVDLRYEKGLDNIDKSGQYDQKQNLWHLSLGYKIF
;
A
#
# COMPACT_ATOMS: atom_id res chain seq x y z
N MET A 1 28.23 -22.16 5.05
CA MET A 1 27.65 -21.57 3.81
C MET A 1 27.05 -22.60 2.86
N LYS A 2 27.80 -23.63 2.40
CA LYS A 2 27.28 -24.63 1.44
C LYS A 2 26.04 -25.41 1.92
N ARG A 3 25.95 -25.73 3.23
CA ARG A 3 24.79 -26.41 3.83
C ARG A 3 23.54 -25.53 3.89
N ILE A 4 23.69 -24.22 4.12
CA ILE A 4 22.59 -23.24 4.14
C ILE A 4 22.06 -23.02 2.71
N ALA A 5 22.96 -22.90 1.74
CA ALA A 5 22.59 -22.82 0.33
C ALA A 5 21.84 -24.07 -0.14
N LEU A 6 22.27 -25.26 0.29
CA LEU A 6 21.63 -26.53 -0.05
C LEU A 6 20.25 -26.68 0.63
N SER A 7 20.10 -26.25 1.88
CA SER A 7 18.80 -26.21 2.57
C SER A 7 17.83 -25.21 1.92
N GLY A 8 18.32 -24.04 1.50
CA GLY A 8 17.53 -23.07 0.74
C GLY A 8 17.06 -23.62 -0.60
N LEU A 9 17.95 -24.34 -1.31
CA LEU A 9 17.63 -24.96 -2.59
C LEU A 9 16.64 -26.14 -2.44
N LEU A 10 16.76 -26.95 -1.39
CA LEU A 10 15.79 -28.01 -1.08
C LEU A 10 14.43 -27.44 -0.66
N LEU A 11 14.40 -26.33 0.08
CA LEU A 11 13.15 -25.64 0.43
C LEU A 11 12.46 -25.09 -0.83
N LEU A 12 13.21 -24.50 -1.77
CA LEU A 12 12.69 -24.02 -3.06
C LEU A 12 12.15 -25.17 -3.92
N ALA A 13 12.83 -26.31 -3.96
CA ALA A 13 12.39 -27.49 -4.70
C ALA A 13 11.13 -28.15 -4.09
N ALA A 14 10.97 -28.12 -2.76
CA ALA A 14 9.78 -28.63 -2.09
C ALA A 14 8.51 -27.82 -2.40
N VAL A 15 8.63 -26.55 -2.80
CA VAL A 15 7.48 -25.73 -3.25
C VAL A 15 6.98 -26.17 -4.64
N THR A 16 7.84 -26.76 -5.48
CA THR A 16 7.48 -27.11 -6.87
C THR A 16 6.64 -28.38 -7.03
N THR A 17 6.45 -29.17 -5.96
CA THR A 17 5.71 -30.44 -6.02
C THR A 17 4.20 -30.30 -5.75
N TYR A 18 3.74 -29.13 -5.31
CA TYR A 18 2.31 -28.84 -5.18
C TYR A 18 1.78 -28.28 -6.49
N SER A 19 0.56 -28.64 -6.90
CA SER A 19 -0.13 -27.99 -8.03
C SER A 19 -0.28 -26.51 -7.72
N GLN A 20 0.63 -25.69 -8.26
CA GLN A 20 0.64 -24.25 -8.06
C GLN A 20 -0.44 -23.66 -8.96
N SER A 21 -1.53 -23.23 -8.36
CA SER A 21 -2.49 -22.34 -9.01
C SER A 21 -1.81 -21.00 -9.30
N PHE A 22 -1.91 -20.57 -10.56
CA PHE A 22 -1.50 -19.26 -11.01
C PHE A 22 -2.76 -18.49 -11.42
N THR A 23 -2.88 -17.27 -10.93
CA THR A 23 -3.95 -16.35 -11.32
C THR A 23 -3.36 -14.99 -11.59
N LEU A 24 -3.75 -14.34 -12.69
CA LEU A 24 -3.34 -12.99 -13.03
C LEU A 24 -4.59 -12.11 -13.11
N GLY A 25 -4.50 -10.89 -12.60
CA GLY A 25 -5.60 -9.96 -12.65
C GLY A 25 -5.19 -8.50 -12.64
N ILE A 26 -6.15 -7.66 -12.98
CA ILE A 26 -6.07 -6.22 -12.80
C ILE A 26 -6.85 -5.83 -11.54
N LYS A 27 -6.54 -4.65 -10.99
CA LYS A 27 -7.22 -4.12 -9.83
C LYS A 27 -7.19 -2.61 -9.82
N THR A 28 -8.29 -2.01 -9.40
CA THR A 28 -8.45 -0.59 -9.15
C THR A 28 -9.01 -0.40 -7.74
N GLY A 29 -8.78 0.74 -7.10
CA GLY A 29 -9.23 0.98 -5.74
C GLY A 29 -9.14 2.42 -5.29
N LEU A 30 -9.76 2.69 -4.15
CA LEU A 30 -9.75 3.95 -3.45
C LEU A 30 -8.97 3.79 -2.13
N ASN A 31 -8.23 4.84 -1.80
CA ASN A 31 -7.39 4.89 -0.61
C ASN A 31 -7.91 6.00 0.30
N LEU A 32 -8.17 5.69 1.55
CA LEU A 32 -8.62 6.62 2.57
C LEU A 32 -7.50 6.80 3.58
N ALA A 33 -6.83 7.95 3.54
CA ALA A 33 -5.84 8.32 4.53
C ALA A 33 -6.52 9.07 5.68
N THR A 34 -6.37 8.58 6.91
CA THR A 34 -6.81 9.28 8.12
C THR A 34 -5.57 9.75 8.88
N LEU A 35 -5.38 11.06 8.94
CA LEU A 35 -4.35 11.68 9.78
C LEU A 35 -4.99 12.04 11.12
N LYS A 36 -4.62 11.32 12.19
CA LYS A 36 -5.08 11.65 13.54
C LYS A 36 -4.24 12.81 14.09
N GLY A 37 -4.76 14.03 14.02
CA GLY A 37 -4.22 15.20 14.72
C GLY A 37 -4.96 15.45 16.04
N ASN A 38 -4.24 15.78 17.11
CA ASN A 38 -4.79 15.98 18.46
C ASN A 38 -5.63 17.27 18.66
N ALA A 39 -6.20 17.82 17.59
CA ALA A 39 -7.01 19.04 17.65
C ALA A 39 -8.09 19.02 16.56
N GLY A 40 -9.24 18.42 16.88
CA GLY A 40 -10.56 18.79 16.32
C GLY A 40 -10.90 18.37 14.89
N ASP A 41 -9.96 18.38 13.94
CA ASP A 41 -10.29 18.21 12.52
C ASP A 41 -9.66 16.93 11.95
N GLU A 42 -10.46 15.86 11.86
CA GLU A 42 -10.11 14.64 11.12
C GLU A 42 -10.15 14.93 9.62
N SER A 43 -9.00 15.31 9.04
CA SER A 43 -8.90 15.49 7.59
C SER A 43 -8.73 14.12 6.91
N ASN A 44 -9.84 13.54 6.43
CA ASN A 44 -9.83 12.32 5.64
C ASN A 44 -9.53 12.65 4.16
N ARG A 45 -8.48 12.06 3.58
CA ARG A 45 -8.13 12.25 2.16
C ARG A 45 -8.44 10.99 1.36
N LEU A 46 -9.20 11.18 0.28
CA LEU A 46 -9.47 10.18 -0.74
C LEU A 46 -8.37 10.21 -1.81
N GLY A 47 -7.77 9.06 -2.06
CA GLY A 47 -6.86 8.76 -3.15
C GLY A 47 -7.37 7.60 -3.99
N TYR A 48 -6.65 7.27 -5.05
CA TYR A 48 -7.00 6.16 -5.95
C TYR A 48 -5.76 5.38 -6.34
N GLN A 49 -5.94 4.12 -6.76
CA GLN A 49 -4.88 3.26 -7.26
C GLN A 49 -5.40 2.35 -8.37
N ALA A 50 -4.55 2.07 -9.36
CA ALA A 50 -4.84 1.13 -10.42
C ALA A 50 -3.58 0.34 -10.80
N GLY A 51 -3.73 -0.93 -11.16
CA GLY A 51 -2.62 -1.76 -11.57
C GLY A 51 -2.94 -3.24 -11.64
N GLY A 52 -1.94 -4.07 -11.42
CA GLY A 52 -1.98 -5.51 -11.65
C GLY A 52 -1.58 -6.31 -10.42
N TRP A 53 -2.04 -7.55 -10.37
CA TRP A 53 -1.65 -8.51 -9.34
C TRP A 53 -1.55 -9.90 -9.94
N ALA A 54 -0.63 -10.69 -9.41
CA ALA A 54 -0.57 -12.12 -9.67
C ALA A 54 -0.76 -12.86 -8.35
N ARG A 55 -1.28 -14.08 -8.40
CA ARG A 55 -1.39 -14.97 -7.26
C ARG A 55 -0.81 -16.31 -7.63
N ILE A 56 0.15 -16.76 -6.84
CA ILE A 56 0.86 -18.02 -7.03
C ILE A 56 0.73 -18.80 -5.72
N GLY A 57 0.16 -19.99 -5.76
CA GLY A 57 -0.06 -20.74 -4.53
C GLY A 57 -0.75 -22.08 -4.71
N GLY A 58 -0.90 -22.82 -3.61
CA GLY A 58 -1.52 -24.14 -3.58
C GLY A 58 -2.01 -24.48 -2.18
N ALA A 59 -2.91 -25.46 -2.08
CA ALA A 59 -3.44 -25.95 -0.80
C ALA A 59 -4.02 -24.84 0.12
N GLY A 60 -4.62 -23.80 -0.48
CA GLY A 60 -5.24 -22.70 0.24
C GLY A 60 -4.29 -21.58 0.66
N PHE A 61 -2.98 -21.71 0.48
CA PHE A 61 -2.02 -20.62 0.70
C PHE A 61 -1.55 -20.03 -0.62
N TYR A 62 -1.22 -18.74 -0.61
CA TYR A 62 -0.71 -18.07 -1.79
C TYR A 62 0.23 -16.91 -1.45
N VAL A 63 1.10 -16.60 -2.41
CA VAL A 63 1.84 -15.35 -2.49
C VAL A 63 1.21 -14.52 -3.61
N GLN A 64 1.11 -13.22 -3.38
CA GLN A 64 0.44 -12.28 -4.26
C GLN A 64 1.30 -11.03 -4.43
N PRO A 65 2.23 -11.01 -5.40
CA PRO A 65 2.90 -9.80 -5.83
C PRO A 65 1.91 -8.90 -6.60
N GLU A 66 1.96 -7.61 -6.32
CA GLU A 66 1.13 -6.62 -7.01
C GLU A 66 1.96 -5.37 -7.34
N VAL A 67 1.44 -4.58 -8.27
CA VAL A 67 2.00 -3.29 -8.64
C VAL A 67 0.86 -2.32 -8.92
N TYR A 68 0.91 -1.15 -8.32
CA TYR A 68 -0.09 -0.10 -8.45
C TYR A 68 0.55 1.23 -8.76
N VAL A 69 -0.08 2.00 -9.64
CA VAL A 69 0.15 3.43 -9.77
C VAL A 69 -1.08 4.13 -9.23
N GLY A 70 -0.86 5.14 -8.40
CA GLY A 70 -1.95 5.81 -7.72
C GLY A 70 -1.62 7.20 -7.24
N SER A 71 -2.61 7.84 -6.65
CA SER A 71 -2.45 9.07 -5.91
C SER A 71 -2.67 8.81 -4.43
N LYS A 72 -1.67 9.18 -3.63
CA LYS A 72 -1.72 9.25 -2.16
C LYS A 72 -1.56 10.71 -1.76
N GLY A 73 -2.25 11.17 -0.72
CA GLY A 73 -2.17 12.57 -0.30
C GLY A 73 -2.49 12.76 1.17
N GLY A 74 -2.05 13.88 1.71
CA GLY A 74 -2.39 14.38 3.05
C GLY A 74 -2.75 15.86 2.97
N GLU A 75 -3.68 16.32 3.81
CA GLU A 75 -3.80 17.75 4.11
C GLU A 75 -2.94 18.02 5.35
N PHE A 76 -2.06 19.01 5.26
CA PHE A 76 -1.56 19.64 6.47
C PHE A 76 -2.52 20.77 6.79
N GLY A 77 -3.44 20.55 7.72
CA GLY A 77 -4.22 21.64 8.31
C GLY A 77 -3.29 22.59 9.07
N SER A 78 -3.57 23.90 8.96
CA SER A 78 -2.90 25.04 9.60
C SER A 78 -1.73 24.72 10.54
N ILE A 79 -0.50 24.97 10.10
CA ILE A 79 0.67 24.90 10.98
C ILE A 79 0.62 26.10 11.91
N ARG A 80 0.48 25.86 13.23
CA ARG A 80 0.66 26.90 14.26
C ARG A 80 2.12 26.94 14.65
N GLN A 81 2.81 28.04 14.32
CA GLN A 81 4.18 28.31 14.77
C GLN A 81 4.19 29.65 15.51
N ASN A 82 4.74 29.68 16.73
CA ASN A 82 4.89 30.90 17.54
C ASN A 82 3.60 31.74 17.66
N GLY A 83 2.46 31.13 17.98
CA GLY A 83 1.20 31.84 18.20
C GLY A 83 0.55 32.45 16.95
N THR A 84 1.15 32.24 15.77
CA THR A 84 0.62 32.70 14.49
C THR A 84 0.00 31.51 13.76
N THR A 85 -1.26 31.65 13.33
CA THR A 85 -1.96 30.62 12.55
C THR A 85 -1.70 30.87 11.06
N TYR A 86 -0.89 30.03 10.44
CA TYR A 86 -0.71 30.06 8.98
C TYR A 86 -1.84 29.21 8.35
N GLN A 87 -2.85 29.87 7.78
CA GLN A 87 -3.86 29.18 6.96
C GLN A 87 -3.24 28.84 5.61
N GLY A 88 -2.64 27.65 5.53
CA GLY A 88 -2.20 27.08 4.27
C GLY A 88 -3.13 25.93 3.90
N ASP A 89 -3.96 26.10 2.87
CA ASP A 89 -4.64 25.00 2.19
C ASP A 89 -3.62 24.19 1.37
N GLY A 90 -2.64 23.59 2.05
CA GLY A 90 -1.56 22.83 1.45
C GLY A 90 -2.07 21.46 0.99
N LYS A 91 -2.63 21.38 -0.21
CA LYS A 91 -3.01 20.11 -0.83
C LYS A 91 -1.79 19.46 -1.46
N VAL A 92 -1.12 18.59 -0.72
CA VAL A 92 -0.03 17.78 -1.28
C VAL A 92 -0.60 16.46 -1.81
N ASN A 93 -0.55 16.31 -3.13
CA ASN A 93 -0.86 15.06 -3.82
C ASN A 93 0.45 14.46 -4.33
N PHE A 94 0.70 13.21 -3.97
CA PHE A 94 1.84 12.44 -4.42
C PHE A 94 1.34 11.39 -5.42
N THR A 95 1.97 11.33 -6.58
CA THR A 95 1.84 10.18 -7.47
C THR A 95 2.80 9.11 -6.98
N THR A 96 2.28 7.93 -6.63
CA THR A 96 3.07 6.83 -6.08
C THR A 96 3.05 5.60 -6.97
N LEU A 97 4.16 4.87 -6.97
CA LEU A 97 4.28 3.51 -7.46
C LEU A 97 4.39 2.58 -6.26
N ASP A 98 3.39 1.75 -6.08
CA ASP A 98 3.23 0.89 -4.91
C ASP A 98 3.44 -0.57 -5.33
N ILE A 99 4.37 -1.25 -4.66
CA ILE A 99 4.73 -2.65 -4.92
C ILE A 99 4.53 -3.46 -3.64
N PRO A 100 3.30 -3.94 -3.36
CA PRO A 100 3.04 -4.85 -2.26
C PRO A 100 3.38 -6.30 -2.62
N LEU A 101 3.87 -7.04 -1.63
CA LEU A 101 4.09 -8.48 -1.70
C LEU A 101 3.32 -9.15 -0.57
N LEU A 102 2.18 -9.73 -0.89
CA LEU A 102 1.25 -10.27 0.11
C LEU A 102 1.37 -11.78 0.21
N ILE A 103 1.26 -12.30 1.42
CA ILE A 103 1.02 -13.72 1.68
C ILE A 103 -0.41 -13.83 2.18
N GLY A 104 -1.16 -14.80 1.68
CA GLY A 104 -2.54 -14.97 2.09
C GLY A 104 -2.99 -16.41 2.16
N LYS A 105 -4.12 -16.57 2.83
CA LYS A 105 -4.84 -17.84 2.95
C LYS A 105 -6.24 -17.65 2.40
N LYS A 106 -6.63 -18.55 1.50
CA LYS A 106 -7.94 -18.67 0.90
C LYS A 106 -8.72 -19.75 1.64
N PHE A 107 -9.98 -19.47 1.97
CA PHE A 107 -10.90 -20.41 2.60
C PHE A 107 -12.31 -20.14 2.08
N GLY A 108 -13.00 -21.20 1.62
CA GLY A 108 -14.31 -21.07 0.99
C GLY A 108 -14.53 -22.14 -0.08
N PHE A 109 -15.58 -21.93 -0.88
CA PHE A 109 -16.05 -22.86 -1.91
C PHE A 109 -15.79 -22.28 -3.31
N ASP A 110 -15.73 -23.13 -4.33
CA ASP A 110 -15.26 -22.78 -5.70
C ASP A 110 -15.59 -21.36 -6.18
N LYS A 111 -16.86 -20.96 -6.17
CA LYS A 111 -17.32 -19.66 -6.69
C LYS A 111 -17.30 -18.51 -5.69
N LEU A 112 -17.28 -18.78 -4.39
CA LEU A 112 -17.27 -17.78 -3.32
C LEU A 112 -16.18 -18.13 -2.30
N ASN A 113 -15.10 -17.36 -2.32
CA ASN A 113 -13.97 -17.62 -1.43
C ASN A 113 -13.59 -16.38 -0.65
N PHE A 114 -13.36 -16.57 0.64
CA PHE A 114 -12.81 -15.55 1.53
C PHE A 114 -11.30 -15.69 1.58
N ARG A 115 -10.64 -14.57 1.85
CA ARG A 115 -9.19 -14.49 1.93
C ARG A 115 -8.78 -13.60 3.07
N LEU A 116 -7.68 -13.99 3.70
CA LEU A 116 -6.90 -13.10 4.55
C LEU A 116 -5.53 -12.94 3.92
N MET A 117 -5.00 -11.73 3.97
CA MET A 117 -3.71 -11.42 3.39
C MET A 117 -2.95 -10.42 4.25
N SER A 118 -1.65 -10.58 4.32
CA SER A 118 -0.75 -9.62 4.93
C SER A 118 0.62 -9.68 4.28
N GLY A 119 1.31 -8.55 4.23
CA GLY A 119 2.65 -8.51 3.70
C GLY A 119 3.22 -7.10 3.62
N PRO A 120 4.54 -7.00 3.39
CA PRO A 120 5.20 -5.72 3.21
C PRO A 120 4.76 -5.05 1.90
N MET A 121 4.87 -3.73 1.90
CA MET A 121 4.72 -2.91 0.72
C MET A 121 5.82 -1.86 0.67
N ILE A 122 6.33 -1.64 -0.53
CA ILE A 122 7.26 -0.55 -0.82
C ILE A 122 6.52 0.45 -1.71
N SER A 123 6.49 1.70 -1.29
CA SER A 123 5.90 2.82 -2.03
C SER A 123 6.99 3.77 -2.49
N PHE A 124 7.00 4.10 -3.78
CA PHE A 124 7.93 5.04 -4.40
C PHE A 124 7.16 6.30 -4.81
N VAL A 125 7.64 7.48 -4.42
CA VAL A 125 7.05 8.74 -4.87
C VAL A 125 7.62 9.08 -6.25
N LEU A 126 6.78 9.04 -7.28
CA LEU A 126 7.17 9.28 -8.68
C LEU A 126 7.13 10.76 -9.06
N ASN A 127 6.13 11.51 -8.56
CA ASN A 127 5.98 12.92 -8.89
C ASN A 127 5.23 13.65 -7.77
N GLN A 128 5.64 14.89 -7.49
CA GLN A 128 5.02 15.79 -6.52
C GLN A 128 4.51 17.02 -7.28
N SER A 129 3.27 16.96 -7.76
CA SER A 129 2.66 18.09 -8.47
C SER A 129 1.97 19.02 -7.47
N SER A 130 2.73 19.94 -6.89
CA SER A 130 2.17 21.11 -6.20
C SER A 130 1.63 22.08 -7.26
N LYS A 131 0.30 22.25 -7.33
CA LYS A 131 -0.30 23.30 -8.16
C LYS A 131 -0.12 24.66 -7.46
N GLU A 132 0.52 25.58 -8.19
CA GLU A 132 0.50 27.05 -8.10
C GLU A 132 1.61 27.80 -7.32
N ASN A 133 2.48 28.43 -8.12
CA ASN A 133 2.86 29.85 -8.04
C ASN A 133 3.63 30.41 -6.84
N TYR A 134 4.65 29.72 -6.31
CA TYR A 134 5.69 30.43 -5.56
C TYR A 134 7.09 29.91 -5.88
N ALA A 135 7.87 30.76 -6.54
CA ALA A 135 9.30 30.62 -6.76
C ALA A 135 10.10 30.89 -5.46
N VAL A 136 9.74 30.26 -4.34
CA VAL A 136 10.54 30.23 -3.10
C VAL A 136 10.12 29.00 -2.28
N ALA A 137 10.55 27.81 -2.70
CA ALA A 137 10.65 26.61 -1.85
C ALA A 137 11.44 25.52 -2.60
N THR A 138 12.63 25.87 -3.09
CA THR A 138 13.60 24.87 -3.56
C THR A 138 14.28 24.23 -2.35
N ASP A 139 13.53 23.43 -1.59
CA ASP A 139 14.13 22.41 -0.71
C ASP A 139 13.11 21.31 -0.37
N PHE A 140 12.72 20.54 -1.39
CA PHE A 140 11.95 19.31 -1.23
C PHE A 140 12.85 18.06 -1.13
N ASP A 141 14.13 18.21 -0.79
CA ASP A 141 15.09 17.10 -0.62
C ASP A 141 14.86 16.29 0.66
N ASN A 142 13.85 16.63 1.47
CA ASN A 142 13.66 16.09 2.81
C ASN A 142 12.62 14.97 2.97
N TYR A 143 11.96 14.50 1.90
CA TYR A 143 11.15 13.28 1.94
C TYR A 143 11.94 12.06 1.46
N LYS A 144 11.75 10.89 2.07
CA LYS A 144 12.33 9.65 1.52
C LYS A 144 11.57 9.30 0.24
N ASN A 145 12.26 9.14 -0.88
CA ASN A 145 11.68 8.70 -2.15
C ASN A 145 11.02 7.31 -2.07
N GLN A 146 11.27 6.58 -0.98
CA GLN A 146 10.77 5.24 -0.70
C GLN A 146 10.23 5.18 0.73
N THR A 147 9.05 4.59 0.90
CA THR A 147 8.45 4.29 2.20
C THR A 147 8.12 2.81 2.28
N ILE A 148 8.46 2.17 3.39
CA ILE A 148 8.05 0.80 3.68
C ILE A 148 6.82 0.82 4.60
N SER A 149 5.80 0.08 4.21
CA SER A 149 4.59 -0.12 4.99
C SER A 149 4.26 -1.61 5.11
N LEU A 150 3.41 -1.94 6.08
CA LEU A 150 2.85 -3.27 6.27
C LEU A 150 1.38 -3.22 5.94
N GLN A 151 0.93 -4.11 5.07
CA GLN A 151 -0.49 -4.28 4.75
C GLN A 151 -1.04 -5.53 5.42
N SER A 152 -2.29 -5.43 5.86
CA SER A 152 -3.09 -6.55 6.33
C SER A 152 -4.55 -6.33 5.96
N GLY A 153 -5.26 -7.38 5.59
CA GLY A 153 -6.64 -7.22 5.15
C GLY A 153 -7.34 -8.52 4.83
N ALA A 154 -8.58 -8.36 4.40
CA ALA A 154 -9.44 -9.43 3.97
C ALA A 154 -9.96 -9.17 2.56
N GLY A 155 -10.35 -10.24 1.87
CA GLY A 155 -10.95 -10.11 0.55
C GLY A 155 -11.91 -11.24 0.23
N VAL A 156 -12.75 -11.01 -0.75
CA VAL A 156 -13.74 -11.96 -1.25
C VAL A 156 -13.57 -12.11 -2.75
N ASP A 157 -13.48 -13.35 -3.21
CA ASP A 157 -13.56 -13.73 -4.61
C ASP A 157 -14.96 -14.23 -4.94
N LEU A 158 -15.59 -13.60 -5.92
CA LEU A 158 -16.83 -14.06 -6.54
C LEU A 158 -16.55 -14.37 -8.02
N GLY A 159 -16.24 -15.63 -8.32
CA GLY A 159 -15.75 -16.04 -9.65
C GLY A 159 -14.50 -15.27 -10.06
N ASN A 160 -14.61 -14.47 -11.13
CA ASN A 160 -13.52 -13.64 -11.65
C ASN A 160 -13.43 -12.28 -10.98
N LEU A 161 -14.44 -11.87 -10.21
CA LEU A 161 -14.41 -10.62 -9.46
C LEU A 161 -13.79 -10.83 -8.09
N SER A 162 -13.08 -9.81 -7.62
CA SER A 162 -12.35 -9.81 -6.36
C SER A 162 -12.58 -8.48 -5.67
N VAL A 163 -13.00 -8.50 -4.40
CA VAL A 163 -13.11 -7.29 -3.56
C VAL A 163 -12.13 -7.43 -2.42
N ASP A 164 -11.27 -6.44 -2.20
CA ASP A 164 -10.32 -6.44 -1.07
C ASP A 164 -10.52 -5.18 -0.21
N LEU A 165 -10.56 -5.38 1.10
CA LEU A 165 -10.47 -4.34 2.12
C LEU A 165 -9.18 -4.54 2.91
N ARG A 166 -8.30 -3.53 2.90
CA ARG A 166 -6.99 -3.63 3.52
C ARG A 166 -6.66 -2.41 4.35
N TYR A 167 -5.87 -2.62 5.38
CA TYR A 167 -5.27 -1.61 6.21
C TYR A 167 -3.76 -1.58 5.98
N GLU A 168 -3.24 -0.42 5.62
CA GLU A 168 -1.82 -0.13 5.47
C GLU A 168 -1.33 0.65 6.69
N LYS A 169 -0.31 0.12 7.34
CA LYS A 169 0.39 0.75 8.46
C LYS A 169 1.81 1.13 8.01
N GLY A 170 2.12 2.42 7.97
CA GLY A 170 3.48 2.89 7.73
C GLY A 170 4.45 2.35 8.81
N LEU A 171 5.53 1.70 8.39
CA LEU A 171 6.60 1.23 9.27
C LEU A 171 7.76 2.23 9.36
N ASP A 172 7.97 2.99 8.29
CA ASP A 172 8.92 4.10 8.25
C ASP A 172 8.28 5.41 8.70
N ASN A 173 9.05 6.21 9.45
CA ASN A 173 8.73 7.61 9.68
C ASN A 173 8.90 8.38 8.37
N ILE A 174 7.86 9.13 7.99
CA ILE A 174 7.87 9.96 6.78
C ILE A 174 8.74 11.22 6.98
N ASP A 175 9.00 11.61 8.24
CA ASP A 175 9.87 12.73 8.63
C ASP A 175 11.33 12.29 8.82
N LYS A 176 12.27 12.93 8.09
CA LYS A 176 13.72 12.73 8.24
C LYS A 176 14.29 13.32 9.54
N SER A 177 13.58 14.23 10.22
CA SER A 177 14.08 14.93 11.41
C SER A 177 14.02 14.10 12.70
N GLY A 178 13.19 13.05 12.73
CA GLY A 178 12.99 12.21 13.92
C GLY A 178 12.27 12.89 15.10
N GLN A 179 11.79 14.13 14.93
CA GLN A 179 11.10 14.89 15.98
C GLN A 179 9.61 14.53 16.09
N TYR A 180 8.98 14.01 15.03
CA TYR A 180 7.56 13.65 15.00
C TYR A 180 7.32 12.25 14.40
N ASP A 181 6.65 11.36 15.16
CA ASP A 181 6.25 10.01 14.73
C ASP A 181 5.00 10.08 13.85
N GLN A 182 5.11 10.67 12.66
CA GLN A 182 4.00 10.77 11.71
C GLN A 182 3.89 9.50 10.87
N LYS A 183 3.31 8.46 11.47
CA LYS A 183 2.95 7.20 10.79
C LYS A 183 1.62 7.37 10.06
N GLN A 184 1.64 7.37 8.73
CA GLN A 184 0.42 7.40 7.94
C GLN A 184 -0.22 6.01 7.94
N ASN A 185 -1.48 5.95 8.33
CA ASN A 185 -2.31 4.77 8.23
C ASN A 185 -3.36 4.99 7.13
N LEU A 186 -3.54 4.01 6.26
CA LEU A 186 -4.51 4.10 5.17
C LEU A 186 -5.42 2.88 5.13
N TRP A 187 -6.67 3.11 4.75
CA TRP A 187 -7.59 2.06 4.33
C TRP A 187 -7.63 1.99 2.81
N HIS A 188 -7.60 0.78 2.27
CA HIS A 188 -7.69 0.51 0.84
C HIS A 188 -8.96 -0.30 0.60
N LEU A 189 -9.84 0.20 -0.27
CA LEU A 189 -10.96 -0.54 -0.81
C LEU A 189 -10.73 -0.73 -2.30
N SER A 190 -10.70 -1.98 -2.76
CA SER A 190 -10.31 -2.28 -4.14
C SER A 190 -11.15 -3.37 -4.79
N LEU A 191 -11.31 -3.22 -6.10
CA LEU A 191 -12.02 -4.10 -7.01
C LEU A 191 -11.03 -4.66 -8.03
N GLY A 192 -10.94 -5.98 -8.09
CA GLY A 192 -10.08 -6.72 -8.99
C GLY A 192 -10.86 -7.62 -9.93
N TYR A 193 -10.28 -7.85 -11.10
CA TYR A 193 -10.79 -8.78 -12.09
C TYR A 193 -9.69 -9.77 -12.49
N LYS A 194 -10.01 -11.06 -12.43
CA LYS A 194 -9.13 -12.17 -12.84
C LYS A 194 -9.22 -12.33 -14.35
N ILE A 195 -8.07 -12.26 -14.99
CA ILE A 195 -7.91 -12.41 -16.44
C ILE A 195 -7.56 -13.87 -16.77
N PHE A 196 -6.70 -14.47 -15.95
CA PHE A 196 -6.21 -15.84 -16.10
C PHE A 196 -6.25 -16.55 -14.75
#